data_AF-A0A1H5RGG6-F1
#
_entry.id   AF-A0A1H5RGG6-F1
#
_cell.length_a   1.000
_cell.length_b   1.000
_cell.length_c   1.000
_cell.angle_alpha   90.00
_cell.angle_beta   90.00
_cell.angle_gamma   90.00
#
_symmetry.space_group_name_H-M   'P 1'
#
loop_
_entity.id
_entity.type
_entity.pdbx_description
1 polymer ?
#
loop_
_entity_poly.entity_id
_entity_poly.type
_entity_poly.pdbx_seq_one_letter_code
_entity_poly.pdbx_strand_id
1 'polypeptide(L)'
;MRLRKLVAAAVPLPALLGLAVAVPAAAATEPLVTLVDSAAPLVNSARIGDVAGGQQITAALSLKLHNQQALEKFLADVQNPASPQYHHFLTPAQFNAEFGPTQADVSKAVSFLGKSGATGIEVSGNRQAITFTGSAAQLESAFHTRIGNYHDQASGRDFFANDAVPAVPADVSSVVANVVGLDNHALRTHAQAVAKPNVVKAVTPPVLKTAYGTSGLSATGSGVKVGFVEFDGYQKSNITKYDSTYGLSAGSVTTVPVSGANYDSSPGDGQIEVELDIEVVHALAAAANDYVYEAPNSGAGELAMYQKIASDHTVNVVSISWGACESAEGSSAAKSVSNAIATGTAEGISYFAAAGDDGTTDCYRQTGSTAKAVDFPASSPNVTGVGGTQLTVTSSNAYSSEKAWNDGASNGSTGGGISTVFTAPSWQSSQSTTNRKVPDVSADAASGSGYYIYTAGAWETVWGTSGAAPLWAAFATLQNQVHGGGLGNLNPKFYSIGNGSSYGTGFHDVTTGNNTLHGTTGFSAGTGYDQVTGWGSFKGSGLSGLIG
;
A
#
# COMPACT_ATOMS: atom_id res chain seq x y z
N MET A 1 -15.18 32.28 98.72
CA MET A 1 -14.54 31.28 97.83
C MET A 1 -15.65 30.40 97.25
N ARG A 2 -15.88 30.47 95.92
CA ARG A 2 -16.43 29.48 94.95
C ARG A 2 -17.53 28.49 95.44
N LEU A 3 -18.61 28.15 94.73
CA LEU A 3 -19.01 28.24 93.32
C LEU A 3 -20.52 27.87 93.24
N ARG A 4 -21.31 28.55 92.41
CA ARG A 4 -22.70 28.15 92.07
C ARG A 4 -22.68 27.02 91.02
N LYS A 5 -23.49 25.97 91.19
CA LYS A 5 -23.78 24.96 90.14
C LYS A 5 -25.20 25.19 89.60
N LEU A 6 -25.29 25.41 88.28
CA LEU A 6 -26.51 25.50 87.49
C LEU A 6 -26.87 24.11 86.94
N VAL A 7 -28.17 23.79 86.99
CA VAL A 7 -28.80 22.61 86.41
C VAL A 7 -29.26 22.96 85.00
N ALA A 8 -28.96 22.12 84.01
CA ALA A 8 -29.48 22.25 82.64
C ALA A 8 -30.35 21.02 82.32
N ALA A 9 -31.62 21.26 82.00
CA ALA A 9 -32.57 20.26 81.53
C ALA A 9 -32.50 20.15 79.99
N ALA A 10 -32.43 18.93 79.48
CA ALA A 10 -32.44 18.62 78.05
C ALA A 10 -33.88 18.33 77.57
N VAL A 11 -34.26 18.91 76.43
CA VAL A 11 -35.53 18.67 75.72
C VAL A 11 -35.22 17.84 74.47
N PRO A 12 -35.98 16.78 74.12
CA PRO A 12 -35.74 16.00 72.91
C PRO A 12 -36.41 16.62 71.67
N LEU A 13 -35.69 16.64 70.55
CA LEU A 13 -36.18 17.03 69.22
C LEU A 13 -36.79 15.81 68.49
N PRO A 14 -37.90 15.95 67.74
CA PRO A 14 -38.47 14.84 66.96
C PRO A 14 -37.73 14.64 65.63
N ALA A 15 -37.41 13.38 65.31
CA ALA A 15 -36.80 12.97 64.04
C ALA A 15 -37.84 12.89 62.92
N LEU A 16 -37.66 13.68 61.85
CA LEU A 16 -38.38 13.52 60.58
C LEU A 16 -37.70 12.45 59.73
N LEU A 17 -38.42 11.36 59.42
CA LEU A 17 -38.04 10.43 58.35
C LEU A 17 -38.38 11.06 56.99
N GLY A 18 -37.36 11.45 56.23
CA GLY A 18 -37.51 11.80 54.81
C GLY A 18 -37.39 10.54 53.93
N LEU A 19 -38.42 10.22 53.14
CA LEU A 19 -38.32 9.26 52.05
C LEU A 19 -37.40 9.84 50.96
N ALA A 20 -36.23 9.23 50.74
CA ALA A 20 -35.39 9.53 49.59
C ALA A 20 -35.96 8.84 48.35
N VAL A 21 -36.50 9.63 47.42
CA VAL A 21 -36.82 9.17 46.07
C VAL A 21 -35.51 9.06 45.30
N ALA A 22 -35.09 7.84 44.98
CA ALA A 22 -33.93 7.61 44.12
C ALA A 22 -34.27 8.08 42.70
N VAL A 23 -33.74 9.23 42.31
CA VAL A 23 -33.75 9.68 40.91
C VAL A 23 -32.81 8.74 40.14
N PRO A 24 -33.21 8.19 38.98
CA PRO A 24 -32.28 7.40 38.17
C PRO A 24 -31.10 8.29 37.80
N ALA A 25 -29.88 7.88 38.14
CA ALA A 25 -28.69 8.55 37.64
C ALA A 25 -28.74 8.47 36.11
N ALA A 26 -28.78 9.62 35.45
CA ALA A 26 -28.56 9.69 34.01
C ALA A 26 -27.22 8.97 33.73
N ALA A 27 -27.24 7.91 32.93
CA ALA A 27 -26.03 7.23 32.52
C ALA A 27 -25.11 8.31 31.93
N ALA A 28 -23.93 8.50 32.54
CA ALA A 28 -22.95 9.43 32.00
C ALA A 28 -22.62 8.96 30.58
N THR A 29 -22.95 9.78 29.59
CA THR A 29 -22.53 9.56 28.20
C THR A 29 -21.02 9.46 28.19
N GLU A 30 -20.48 8.31 27.78
CA GLU A 30 -19.03 8.14 27.68
C GLU A 30 -18.43 9.23 26.78
N PRO A 31 -17.26 9.80 27.15
CA PRO A 31 -16.61 10.80 26.32
C PRO A 31 -16.23 10.20 24.96
N LEU A 32 -16.49 10.94 23.89
CA LEU A 32 -16.12 10.58 22.52
C LEU A 32 -14.71 11.07 22.21
N VAL A 33 -13.98 10.27 21.42
CA VAL A 33 -12.64 10.57 20.94
C VAL A 33 -12.66 10.52 19.42
N THR A 34 -12.14 11.56 18.78
CA THR A 34 -12.06 11.65 17.32
C THR A 34 -10.93 10.78 16.77
N LEU A 35 -11.20 10.11 15.66
CA LEU A 35 -10.23 9.37 14.86
C LEU A 35 -9.69 10.32 13.79
N VAL A 36 -8.75 11.20 14.17
CA VAL A 36 -8.30 12.35 13.37
C VAL A 36 -7.86 12.01 11.94
N ASP A 37 -7.25 10.84 11.75
CA ASP A 37 -6.78 10.36 10.45
C ASP A 37 -7.91 9.86 9.53
N SER A 38 -9.12 9.63 10.07
CA SER A 38 -10.33 9.21 9.34
C SER A 38 -11.16 10.38 8.81
N ALA A 39 -10.57 11.56 8.67
CA ALA A 39 -11.18 12.66 7.91
C ALA A 39 -11.22 12.32 6.41
N ALA A 40 -12.36 12.55 5.76
CA ALA A 40 -12.48 12.32 4.32
C ALA A 40 -11.76 13.40 3.48
N PRO A 41 -11.15 13.04 2.35
CA PRO A 41 -10.44 13.97 1.47
C PRO A 41 -11.41 14.77 0.57
N LEU A 42 -12.16 15.69 1.17
CA LEU A 42 -13.22 16.46 0.48
C LEU A 42 -12.72 17.67 -0.33
N VAL A 43 -11.42 17.73 -0.65
CA VAL A 43 -10.85 18.83 -1.45
C VAL A 43 -11.46 18.79 -2.85
N ASN A 44 -11.78 19.96 -3.42
CA ASN A 44 -12.42 20.10 -4.75
C ASN A 44 -13.78 19.36 -4.92
N SER A 45 -14.44 19.01 -3.82
CA SER A 45 -15.68 18.25 -3.83
C SER A 45 -16.88 19.11 -3.41
N ALA A 46 -18.00 18.97 -4.12
CA ALA A 46 -19.25 19.64 -3.83
C ALA A 46 -20.27 18.65 -3.27
N ARG A 47 -20.84 18.91 -2.08
CA ARG A 47 -21.89 18.05 -1.51
C ARG A 47 -23.17 18.17 -2.35
N ILE A 48 -23.72 17.04 -2.77
CA ILE A 48 -24.91 16.95 -3.65
C ILE A 48 -26.13 16.32 -2.95
N GLY A 49 -25.97 15.77 -1.76
CA GLY A 49 -27.08 15.23 -0.97
C GLY A 49 -26.62 14.38 0.21
N ASP A 50 -27.57 13.76 0.89
CA ASP A 50 -27.29 12.75 1.92
C ASP A 50 -27.26 11.37 1.27
N VAL A 51 -26.44 10.45 1.80
CA VAL A 51 -26.60 9.03 1.50
C VAL A 51 -27.91 8.53 2.10
N ALA A 52 -28.65 7.70 1.35
CA ALA A 52 -29.89 7.12 1.86
C ALA A 52 -29.60 6.27 3.12
N GLY A 53 -30.31 6.51 4.22
CA GLY A 53 -30.00 5.86 5.51
C GLY A 53 -29.99 4.33 5.52
N GLY A 54 -30.68 3.69 4.55
CA GLY A 54 -30.70 2.24 4.36
C GLY A 54 -29.63 1.69 3.41
N GLN A 55 -28.87 2.55 2.71
CA GLN A 55 -27.78 2.15 1.82
C GLN A 55 -26.72 1.41 2.64
N GLN A 56 -26.31 0.23 2.17
CA GLN A 56 -25.28 -0.57 2.82
C GLN A 56 -23.89 -0.04 2.43
N ILE A 57 -23.03 0.09 3.43
CA ILE A 57 -21.64 0.53 3.28
C ILE A 57 -20.75 -0.51 3.96
N THR A 58 -19.76 -0.99 3.22
CA THR A 58 -18.72 -1.88 3.75
C THR A 58 -17.52 -1.03 4.18
N ALA A 59 -17.10 -1.21 5.43
CA ALA A 59 -16.02 -0.49 6.05
C ALA A 59 -15.14 -1.45 6.85
N ALA A 60 -14.01 -0.94 7.36
CA ALA A 60 -13.10 -1.67 8.22
C ALA A 60 -12.63 -0.83 9.40
N LEU A 61 -12.53 -1.46 10.57
CA LEU A 61 -11.77 -0.91 11.70
C LEU A 61 -10.33 -1.41 11.59
N SER A 62 -9.37 -0.49 11.63
CA SER A 62 -7.97 -0.79 11.84
C SER A 62 -7.66 -0.70 13.33
N LEU A 63 -7.09 -1.76 13.90
CA LEU A 63 -6.77 -1.83 15.33
C LEU A 63 -5.34 -1.38 15.60
N LYS A 64 -5.11 -0.85 16.80
CA LYS A 64 -3.79 -0.37 17.23
C LYS A 64 -2.84 -1.55 17.44
N LEU A 65 -1.66 -1.45 16.83
CA LEU A 65 -0.52 -2.28 17.21
C LEU A 65 -0.01 -1.88 18.59
N HIS A 66 0.55 -2.85 19.31
CA HIS A 66 1.23 -2.65 20.57
C HIS A 66 2.73 -2.44 20.35
N ASN A 67 3.39 -1.73 21.27
CA ASN A 67 4.84 -1.56 21.28
C ASN A 67 5.45 -0.97 19.99
N GLN A 68 4.80 0.04 19.39
CA GLN A 68 5.21 0.66 18.11
C GLN A 68 6.72 0.97 18.00
N GLN A 69 7.32 1.54 19.05
CA GLN A 69 8.76 1.85 19.06
C GLN A 69 9.65 0.60 18.98
N ALA A 70 9.21 -0.51 19.60
CA ALA A 70 9.92 -1.78 19.52
C ALA A 70 9.75 -2.42 18.15
N LEU A 71 8.58 -2.30 17.51
CA LEU A 71 8.38 -2.72 16.13
C LEU A 71 9.29 -1.94 15.15
N GLU A 72 9.35 -0.61 15.28
CA GLU A 72 10.24 0.24 14.46
C GLU A 72 11.71 -0.16 14.65
N LYS A 73 12.11 -0.44 15.89
CA LYS A 73 13.45 -0.96 16.18
C LYS A 73 13.68 -2.33 15.54
N PHE A 74 12.73 -3.25 15.66
CA PHE A 74 12.83 -4.58 15.07
C PHE A 74 12.99 -4.52 13.54
N LEU A 75 12.16 -3.71 12.86
CA LEU A 75 12.22 -3.51 11.41
C LEU A 75 13.57 -2.94 10.95
N ALA A 76 14.19 -2.06 11.74
CA ALA A 76 15.54 -1.57 11.47
C ALA A 76 16.61 -2.64 11.73
N ASP A 77 16.51 -3.36 12.84
CA ASP A 77 17.47 -4.36 13.28
C ASP A 77 17.46 -5.61 12.38
N VAL A 78 16.30 -6.05 11.90
CA VAL A 78 16.17 -7.26 11.05
C VAL A 78 16.81 -7.06 9.67
N GLN A 79 17.00 -5.80 9.26
CA GLN A 79 17.66 -5.41 8.01
C GLN A 79 19.11 -4.97 8.18
N ASN A 80 19.65 -4.97 9.40
CA ASN A 80 20.99 -4.50 9.70
C ASN A 80 21.97 -5.68 9.85
N PRO A 81 22.96 -5.87 8.95
CA PRO A 81 23.94 -6.96 9.05
C PRO A 81 24.78 -6.99 10.32
N ALA A 82 24.87 -5.87 11.05
CA ALA A 82 25.56 -5.79 12.35
C ALA A 82 24.65 -6.18 13.54
N SER A 83 23.36 -6.38 13.31
CA SER A 83 22.39 -6.76 14.35
C SER A 83 22.35 -8.29 14.53
N PRO A 84 22.21 -8.79 15.77
CA PRO A 84 21.92 -10.21 15.99
C PRO A 84 20.54 -10.63 15.49
N GLN A 85 19.67 -9.69 15.10
CA GLN A 85 18.35 -9.97 14.50
C GLN A 85 18.39 -10.02 12.97
N TYR A 86 19.56 -9.82 12.35
CA TYR A 86 19.66 -9.77 10.89
C TYR A 86 19.06 -11.01 10.23
N HIS A 87 18.06 -10.82 9.38
CA HIS A 87 17.29 -11.87 8.70
C HIS A 87 16.64 -12.92 9.64
N HIS A 88 16.47 -12.60 10.92
CA HIS A 88 15.67 -13.36 11.87
C HIS A 88 14.23 -12.81 11.89
N PHE A 89 13.52 -13.01 10.78
CA PHE A 89 12.14 -12.58 10.61
C PHE A 89 11.18 -13.30 11.57
N LEU A 90 10.05 -12.65 11.87
CA LEU A 90 9.02 -13.20 12.73
C LEU A 90 8.08 -14.09 11.93
N THR A 91 7.59 -15.16 12.56
CA THR A 91 6.36 -15.81 12.08
C THR A 91 5.15 -14.93 12.41
N PRO A 92 4.01 -15.10 11.71
CA PRO A 92 2.78 -14.39 12.05
C PRO A 92 2.35 -14.57 13.51
N ALA A 93 2.57 -15.77 14.08
CA ALA A 93 2.27 -16.03 15.48
C ALA A 93 3.15 -15.21 16.44
N GLN A 94 4.45 -15.08 16.13
CA GLN A 94 5.37 -14.27 16.94
C GLN A 94 5.05 -12.77 16.82
N PHE A 95 4.83 -12.27 15.61
CA PHE A 95 4.41 -10.88 15.41
C PHE A 95 3.13 -10.57 16.20
N ASN A 96 2.13 -11.43 16.06
CA ASN A 96 0.85 -11.25 16.74
C ASN A 96 0.93 -11.36 18.26
N ALA A 97 1.94 -12.03 18.80
CA ALA A 97 2.17 -12.12 20.24
C ALA A 97 2.87 -10.86 20.79
N GLU A 98 3.76 -10.25 19.99
CA GLU A 98 4.60 -9.13 20.44
C GLU A 98 4.01 -7.75 20.12
N PHE A 99 3.40 -7.61 18.94
CA PHE A 99 2.94 -6.33 18.38
C PHE A 99 1.46 -6.33 17.98
N GLY A 100 0.87 -7.49 17.70
CA GLY A 100 -0.52 -7.57 17.24
C GLY A 100 -1.56 -7.27 18.34
N PRO A 101 -2.79 -6.86 17.97
CA PRO A 101 -3.86 -6.63 18.93
C PRO A 101 -4.19 -7.88 19.75
N THR A 102 -4.54 -7.68 21.02
CA THR A 102 -4.93 -8.78 21.91
C THR A 102 -6.35 -9.26 21.58
N GLN A 103 -6.70 -10.48 21.99
CA GLN A 103 -8.07 -10.97 21.82
C GLN A 103 -9.10 -10.10 22.57
N ALA A 104 -8.70 -9.48 23.68
CA ALA A 104 -9.54 -8.54 24.42
C ALA A 104 -9.81 -7.26 23.61
N ASP A 105 -8.79 -6.73 22.92
CA ASP A 105 -8.91 -5.57 22.05
C ASP A 105 -9.87 -5.85 20.89
N VAL A 106 -9.70 -6.99 20.24
CA VAL A 106 -10.60 -7.46 19.17
C VAL A 106 -12.03 -7.59 19.68
N SER A 107 -12.22 -8.25 20.83
CA SER A 107 -13.56 -8.47 21.40
C SER A 107 -14.27 -7.15 21.73
N LYS A 108 -13.51 -6.14 22.18
CA LYS A 108 -14.02 -4.79 22.42
C LYS A 108 -14.51 -4.13 21.15
N ALA A 109 -13.70 -4.14 20.09
CA ALA A 109 -14.05 -3.56 18.79
C ALA A 109 -15.23 -4.30 18.12
N VAL A 110 -15.23 -5.64 18.15
CA VAL A 110 -16.37 -6.47 17.67
C VAL A 110 -17.64 -6.16 18.45
N SER A 111 -17.57 -6.01 19.79
CA SER A 111 -18.74 -5.67 20.59
C SER A 111 -19.29 -4.28 20.25
N PHE A 112 -18.43 -3.31 19.97
CA PHE A 112 -18.84 -1.97 19.52
C PHE A 112 -19.61 -2.05 18.19
N LEU A 113 -19.09 -2.77 17.19
CA LEU A 113 -19.76 -2.98 15.91
C LEU A 113 -21.07 -3.77 16.05
N GLY A 114 -21.11 -4.80 16.91
CA GLY A 114 -22.34 -5.55 17.18
C GLY A 114 -23.44 -4.66 17.78
N LYS A 115 -23.08 -3.69 18.65
CA LYS A 115 -24.03 -2.74 19.25
C LYS A 115 -24.55 -1.70 18.25
N SER A 116 -23.81 -1.37 17.19
CA SER A 116 -24.30 -0.50 16.12
C SER A 116 -25.27 -1.20 15.17
N GLY A 117 -25.38 -2.54 15.26
CA GLY A 117 -26.17 -3.35 14.34
C GLY A 117 -25.46 -3.64 13.02
N ALA A 118 -24.14 -3.45 12.96
CA ALA A 118 -23.34 -3.92 11.83
C ALA A 118 -23.40 -5.44 11.70
N THR A 119 -23.27 -5.91 10.46
CA THR A 119 -23.31 -7.33 10.06
C THR A 119 -22.05 -7.67 9.27
N GLY A 120 -21.85 -8.96 8.96
CA GLY A 120 -20.65 -9.40 8.22
C GLY A 120 -19.34 -9.02 8.92
N ILE A 121 -19.34 -9.06 10.27
CA ILE A 121 -18.18 -8.68 11.08
C ILE A 121 -17.13 -9.80 10.98
N GLU A 122 -16.05 -9.55 10.25
CA GLU A 122 -14.96 -10.50 10.03
C GLU A 122 -13.65 -9.93 10.55
N VAL A 123 -12.95 -10.70 11.39
CA VAL A 123 -11.65 -10.31 11.93
C VAL A 123 -10.56 -10.89 11.04
N SER A 124 -9.58 -10.07 10.63
CA SER A 124 -8.43 -10.55 9.87
C SER A 124 -7.65 -11.62 10.65
N GLY A 125 -6.98 -12.55 9.97
CA GLY A 125 -6.29 -13.66 10.64
C GLY A 125 -5.16 -13.21 11.58
N ASN A 126 -4.58 -12.02 11.32
CA ASN A 126 -3.60 -11.37 12.18
C ASN A 126 -4.21 -10.38 13.20
N ARG A 127 -5.55 -10.32 13.30
CA ARG A 127 -6.32 -9.49 14.25
C ARG A 127 -6.15 -7.98 14.12
N GLN A 128 -5.53 -7.49 13.06
CA GLN A 128 -5.24 -6.06 12.90
C GLN A 128 -6.38 -5.28 12.23
N ALA A 129 -7.30 -5.95 11.55
CA ALA A 129 -8.45 -5.31 10.95
C ALA A 129 -9.74 -6.10 11.21
N ILE A 130 -10.86 -5.38 11.22
CA ILE A 130 -12.20 -5.96 11.30
C ILE A 130 -13.04 -5.35 10.17
N THR A 131 -13.38 -6.12 9.15
CA THR A 131 -14.33 -5.70 8.10
C THR A 131 -15.75 -5.89 8.59
N PHE A 132 -16.67 -5.02 8.14
CA PHE A 132 -18.08 -5.09 8.49
C PHE A 132 -18.93 -4.31 7.49
N THR A 133 -20.23 -4.60 7.47
CA THR A 133 -21.22 -3.88 6.67
C THR A 133 -22.32 -3.32 7.56
N GLY A 134 -22.70 -2.07 7.37
CA GLY A 134 -23.83 -1.44 8.04
C GLY A 134 -24.58 -0.48 7.12
N SER A 135 -25.81 -0.16 7.47
CA SER A 135 -26.56 0.90 6.78
C SER A 135 -25.95 2.27 7.10
N ALA A 136 -26.03 3.23 6.17
CA ALA A 136 -25.51 4.58 6.39
C ALA A 136 -25.97 5.17 7.73
N ALA A 137 -27.26 5.05 8.07
CA ALA A 137 -27.79 5.53 9.35
C ALA A 137 -27.17 4.84 10.59
N GLN A 138 -26.86 3.55 10.51
CA GLN A 138 -26.18 2.82 11.58
C GLN A 138 -24.74 3.32 11.74
N LEU A 139 -24.03 3.53 10.63
CA LEU A 139 -22.64 3.99 10.64
C LEU A 139 -22.54 5.45 11.13
N GLU A 140 -23.42 6.33 10.66
CA GLU A 140 -23.53 7.71 11.14
C GLU A 140 -23.71 7.77 12.66
N SER A 141 -24.59 6.92 13.20
CA SER A 141 -24.82 6.84 14.64
C SER A 141 -23.63 6.27 15.41
N ALA A 142 -22.96 5.24 14.87
CA ALA A 142 -21.84 4.57 15.53
C ALA A 142 -20.59 5.45 15.60
N PHE A 143 -20.34 6.19 14.51
CA PHE A 143 -19.13 6.98 14.30
C PHE A 143 -19.35 8.48 14.50
N HIS A 144 -20.54 8.88 14.99
CA HIS A 144 -20.89 10.26 15.30
C HIS A 144 -20.57 11.24 14.16
N THR A 145 -20.91 10.84 12.93
CA THR A 145 -20.69 11.63 11.71
C THR A 145 -21.92 11.56 10.80
N ARG A 146 -21.91 12.28 9.68
CA ARG A 146 -22.89 12.17 8.60
C ARG A 146 -22.19 11.67 7.35
N ILE A 147 -22.90 10.93 6.50
CA ILE A 147 -22.36 10.44 5.24
C ILE A 147 -23.13 11.13 4.10
N GLY A 148 -22.47 12.08 3.45
CA GLY A 148 -22.98 12.81 2.31
C GLY A 148 -22.61 12.14 0.98
N ASN A 149 -23.41 12.41 -0.04
CA ASN A 149 -23.01 12.25 -1.44
C ASN A 149 -22.32 13.54 -1.91
N TYR A 150 -21.23 13.38 -2.65
CA TYR A 150 -20.37 14.43 -3.15
C TYR A 150 -20.09 14.24 -4.64
N HIS A 151 -19.96 15.35 -5.35
CA HIS A 151 -19.47 15.40 -6.72
C HIS A 151 -18.05 15.98 -6.71
N ASP A 152 -17.07 15.19 -7.13
CA ASP A 152 -15.71 15.65 -7.33
C ASP A 152 -15.65 16.46 -8.64
N GLN A 153 -15.39 17.76 -8.53
CA GLN A 153 -15.49 18.68 -9.67
C GLN A 153 -14.44 18.44 -10.75
N ALA A 154 -13.44 17.62 -10.45
CA ALA A 154 -12.25 17.49 -11.26
C ALA A 154 -12.16 16.15 -11.97
N SER A 155 -12.48 15.05 -11.28
CA SER A 155 -12.73 13.76 -11.93
C SER A 155 -14.14 13.66 -12.54
N GLY A 156 -15.07 14.50 -12.10
CA GLY A 156 -16.48 14.44 -12.50
C GLY A 156 -17.23 13.25 -11.89
N ARG A 157 -16.64 12.59 -10.88
CA ARG A 157 -17.20 11.39 -10.26
C ARG A 157 -18.03 11.73 -9.02
N ASP A 158 -19.16 11.05 -8.88
CA ASP A 158 -19.93 11.06 -7.64
C ASP A 158 -19.40 9.99 -6.67
N PHE A 159 -19.30 10.35 -5.40
CA PHE A 159 -18.82 9.48 -4.32
C PHE A 159 -19.55 9.79 -3.02
N PHE A 160 -19.49 8.89 -2.05
CA PHE A 160 -19.93 9.17 -0.68
C PHE A 160 -18.74 9.37 0.24
N ALA A 161 -18.92 10.13 1.30
CA ALA A 161 -17.90 10.38 2.31
C ALA A 161 -18.50 10.87 3.62
N ASN A 162 -17.77 10.68 4.71
CA ASN A 162 -18.13 11.28 5.99
C ASN A 162 -17.85 12.79 6.03
N ASP A 163 -18.86 13.57 6.46
CA ASP A 163 -18.84 15.04 6.48
C ASP A 163 -17.90 15.61 7.55
N ALA A 164 -17.64 14.84 8.61
CA ALA A 164 -16.78 15.21 9.73
C ALA A 164 -15.91 14.04 10.19
N VAL A 165 -14.83 14.37 10.90
CA VAL A 165 -13.94 13.39 11.52
C VAL A 165 -14.75 12.44 12.41
N PRO A 166 -14.75 11.12 12.13
CA PRO A 166 -15.45 10.12 12.94
C PRO A 166 -14.99 10.16 14.39
N ALA A 167 -15.92 9.90 15.31
CA ALA A 167 -15.61 9.75 16.73
C ALA A 167 -16.22 8.47 17.28
N VAL A 168 -15.54 7.86 18.25
CA VAL A 168 -15.97 6.64 18.93
C VAL A 168 -15.84 6.83 20.45
N PRO A 169 -16.53 6.02 21.28
CA PRO A 169 -16.34 6.07 22.74
C PRO A 169 -14.87 5.89 23.13
N ALA A 170 -14.43 6.55 24.21
CA ALA A 170 -13.05 6.53 24.66
C ALA A 170 -12.52 5.09 24.87
N ASP A 171 -13.34 4.19 25.41
CA ASP A 171 -12.97 2.78 25.56
C ASP A 171 -12.68 2.10 24.21
N VAL A 172 -13.45 2.41 23.17
CA VAL A 172 -13.23 1.88 21.81
C VAL A 172 -12.00 2.53 21.16
N SER A 173 -11.81 3.84 21.33
CA SER A 173 -10.61 4.53 20.81
C SER A 173 -9.31 4.03 21.45
N SER A 174 -9.36 3.35 22.59
CA SER A 174 -8.17 2.76 23.20
C SER A 174 -7.58 1.62 22.35
N VAL A 175 -8.40 0.99 21.50
CA VAL A 175 -8.01 -0.17 20.68
C VAL A 175 -8.15 0.06 19.17
N VAL A 176 -9.02 0.98 18.75
CA VAL A 176 -9.19 1.34 17.32
C VAL A 176 -8.25 2.48 16.97
N ALA A 177 -7.48 2.30 15.90
CA ALA A 177 -6.64 3.32 15.31
C ALA A 177 -7.44 4.19 14.34
N ASN A 178 -8.11 3.55 13.38
CA ASN A 178 -8.82 4.22 12.28
C ASN A 178 -10.08 3.46 11.88
N VAL A 179 -10.99 4.16 11.21
CA VAL A 179 -12.03 3.56 10.37
C VAL A 179 -11.73 3.88 8.89
N VAL A 180 -11.83 2.88 8.03
CA VAL A 180 -11.57 2.96 6.58
C VAL A 180 -12.84 2.54 5.83
N GLY A 181 -13.17 3.23 4.72
CA GLY A 181 -14.35 2.90 3.90
C GLY A 181 -15.66 3.57 4.33
N LEU A 182 -15.59 4.61 5.18
CA LEU A 182 -16.73 5.55 5.35
C LEU A 182 -16.83 6.55 4.19
N ASP A 183 -15.86 6.52 3.29
CA ASP A 183 -15.88 7.13 1.98
C ASP A 183 -15.48 6.11 0.90
N ASN A 184 -15.76 6.45 -0.36
CA ASN A 184 -15.25 5.73 -1.53
C ASN A 184 -14.59 6.68 -2.55
N HIS A 185 -13.91 7.73 -2.06
CA HIS A 185 -13.26 8.75 -2.89
C HIS A 185 -12.02 8.22 -3.63
N ALA A 186 -11.18 7.46 -2.94
CA ALA A 186 -10.02 6.84 -3.59
C ALA A 186 -10.43 5.63 -4.44
N LEU A 187 -10.04 5.63 -5.71
CA LEU A 187 -10.01 4.44 -6.57
C LEU A 187 -8.57 4.17 -6.93
N ARG A 188 -8.11 2.94 -6.69
CA ARG A 188 -6.75 2.56 -7.06
C ARG A 188 -6.75 2.40 -8.56
N THR A 189 -5.83 3.08 -9.22
CA THR A 189 -5.65 3.07 -10.67
C THR A 189 -4.37 2.35 -11.00
N HIS A 190 -4.25 2.01 -12.28
CA HIS A 190 -3.09 1.34 -12.86
C HIS A 190 -2.74 2.02 -14.19
N ALA A 191 -1.75 1.49 -14.92
CA ALA A 191 -1.39 2.02 -16.22
C ALA A 191 -2.56 1.85 -17.23
N GLN A 192 -3.05 2.95 -17.79
CA GLN A 192 -4.13 2.93 -18.80
C GLN A 192 -3.61 2.94 -20.25
N ALA A 193 -2.30 2.96 -20.41
CA ALA A 193 -1.66 3.37 -21.64
C ALA A 193 -1.37 2.15 -22.52
N VAL A 194 -2.23 1.93 -23.52
CA VAL A 194 -2.15 0.79 -24.45
C VAL A 194 -1.99 1.30 -25.88
N ALA A 195 -1.04 0.73 -26.60
CA ALA A 195 -0.90 0.95 -28.03
C ALA A 195 -0.83 -0.39 -28.76
N LYS A 196 -1.53 -0.47 -29.89
CA LYS A 196 -1.33 -1.55 -30.86
C LYS A 196 0.15 -1.64 -31.21
N PRO A 197 0.71 -2.84 -31.44
CA PRO A 197 2.15 -3.07 -31.60
C PRO A 197 2.73 -2.25 -32.76
N ASN A 198 3.18 -1.05 -32.47
CA ASN A 198 3.87 -0.12 -33.36
C ASN A 198 5.08 0.52 -32.65
N VAL A 199 5.54 -0.10 -31.57
CA VAL A 199 6.73 0.33 -30.84
C VAL A 199 7.97 -0.07 -31.65
N VAL A 200 8.89 0.89 -31.82
CA VAL A 200 10.12 0.70 -32.64
C VAL A 200 11.03 -0.40 -32.06
N LYS A 201 10.97 -0.65 -30.74
CA LYS A 201 11.58 -1.80 -30.03
C LYS A 201 10.83 -2.11 -28.71
N ALA A 202 9.81 -2.97 -28.74
CA ALA A 202 9.16 -3.40 -27.51
C ALA A 202 10.10 -4.26 -26.63
N VAL A 203 10.00 -4.15 -25.31
CA VAL A 203 10.76 -4.96 -24.34
C VAL A 203 10.10 -6.32 -24.19
N THR A 204 10.85 -7.35 -24.55
CA THR A 204 10.50 -8.77 -24.45
C THR A 204 11.39 -9.44 -23.40
N PRO A 205 11.10 -10.68 -22.95
CA PRO A 205 11.95 -11.36 -21.96
C PRO A 205 13.45 -11.40 -22.32
N PRO A 206 13.86 -11.70 -23.58
CA PRO A 206 15.29 -11.62 -23.94
C PRO A 206 15.89 -10.22 -23.80
N VAL A 207 15.11 -9.16 -24.07
CA VAL A 207 15.56 -7.78 -23.91
C VAL A 207 15.75 -7.46 -22.43
N LEU A 208 14.74 -7.75 -21.61
CA LEU A 208 14.79 -7.50 -20.16
C LEU A 208 15.97 -8.25 -19.51
N LYS A 209 16.17 -9.53 -19.83
CA LYS A 209 17.29 -10.33 -19.28
C LYS A 209 18.66 -9.80 -19.68
N THR A 210 18.79 -9.26 -20.89
CA THR A 210 20.08 -8.80 -21.42
C THR A 210 20.38 -7.39 -20.94
N ALA A 211 19.41 -6.47 -21.06
CA ALA A 211 19.57 -5.08 -20.67
C ALA A 211 19.80 -4.93 -19.16
N TYR A 212 19.02 -5.62 -18.34
CA TYR A 212 19.16 -5.55 -16.89
C TYR A 212 20.15 -6.57 -16.31
N GLY A 213 20.95 -7.23 -17.15
CA GLY A 213 22.12 -8.01 -16.71
C GLY A 213 21.82 -9.24 -15.86
N THR A 214 20.65 -9.89 -16.05
CA THR A 214 20.25 -11.10 -15.33
C THR A 214 20.53 -12.39 -16.10
N SER A 215 20.93 -12.29 -17.37
CA SER A 215 21.26 -13.46 -18.23
C SER A 215 22.34 -14.40 -17.66
N GLY A 216 23.21 -13.89 -16.77
CA GLY A 216 24.26 -14.67 -16.10
C GLY A 216 23.84 -15.27 -14.75
N LEU A 217 22.63 -15.00 -14.27
CA LEU A 217 22.13 -15.55 -13.01
C LEU A 217 21.60 -16.97 -13.24
N SER A 218 21.94 -17.88 -12.34
CA SER A 218 21.44 -19.26 -12.35
C SER A 218 20.05 -19.41 -11.71
N ALA A 219 19.65 -18.43 -10.89
CA ALA A 219 18.34 -18.40 -10.28
C ALA A 219 17.25 -18.18 -11.35
N THR A 220 16.11 -18.82 -11.17
CA THR A 220 14.96 -18.81 -12.09
C THR A 220 13.66 -18.41 -11.39
N GLY A 221 13.69 -18.14 -10.08
CA GLY A 221 12.53 -17.97 -9.21
C GLY A 221 12.03 -19.28 -8.59
N SER A 222 12.66 -20.42 -8.89
CA SER A 222 12.19 -21.73 -8.44
C SER A 222 12.04 -21.80 -6.92
N GLY A 223 10.85 -22.20 -6.46
CA GLY A 223 10.54 -22.38 -5.04
C GLY A 223 10.19 -21.08 -4.29
N VAL A 224 10.31 -19.92 -4.95
CA VAL A 224 9.86 -18.64 -4.42
C VAL A 224 8.41 -18.42 -4.79
N LYS A 225 7.67 -17.74 -3.91
CA LYS A 225 6.27 -17.42 -4.11
C LYS A 225 6.09 -15.90 -4.24
N VAL A 226 5.42 -15.46 -5.31
CA VAL A 226 5.18 -14.06 -5.62
C VAL A 226 3.71 -13.76 -5.43
N GLY A 227 3.40 -12.67 -4.73
CA GLY A 227 2.06 -12.14 -4.58
C GLY A 227 1.83 -10.96 -5.52
N PHE A 228 0.61 -10.80 -5.99
CA PHE A 228 0.16 -9.66 -6.77
C PHE A 228 -1.05 -9.03 -6.08
N VAL A 229 -1.06 -7.71 -5.94
CA VAL A 229 -2.17 -6.93 -5.37
C VAL A 229 -3.04 -6.46 -6.52
N GLU A 230 -4.23 -7.04 -6.67
CA GLU A 230 -5.05 -6.83 -7.87
C GLU A 230 -6.52 -6.48 -7.53
N PHE A 231 -7.08 -5.58 -8.32
CA PHE A 231 -8.49 -5.18 -8.22
C PHE A 231 -9.33 -5.63 -9.43
N ASP A 232 -8.79 -6.55 -10.23
CA ASP A 232 -9.42 -7.23 -11.35
C ASP A 232 -8.84 -8.65 -11.47
N GLY A 233 -9.25 -9.42 -12.48
CA GLY A 233 -8.80 -10.80 -12.71
C GLY A 233 -8.02 -10.96 -14.00
N TYR A 234 -7.67 -12.20 -14.33
CA TYR A 234 -6.90 -12.52 -15.54
C TYR A 234 -7.48 -13.73 -16.28
N GLN A 235 -7.05 -13.93 -17.53
CA GLN A 235 -7.33 -15.16 -18.25
C GLN A 235 -6.09 -16.03 -18.26
N LYS A 236 -6.13 -17.17 -17.57
CA LYS A 236 -5.04 -18.15 -17.53
C LYS A 236 -4.53 -18.59 -18.91
N SER A 237 -5.40 -18.61 -19.93
CA SER A 237 -5.00 -18.91 -21.31
C SER A 237 -4.05 -17.87 -21.91
N ASN A 238 -4.15 -16.61 -21.49
CA ASN A 238 -3.29 -15.54 -21.97
C ASN A 238 -1.87 -15.70 -21.41
N ILE A 239 -1.76 -15.90 -20.09
CA ILE A 239 -0.47 -16.19 -19.44
C ILE A 239 0.20 -17.42 -20.08
N THR A 240 -0.56 -18.50 -20.29
CA THR A 240 -0.06 -19.71 -20.96
C THR A 240 0.43 -19.41 -22.39
N LYS A 241 -0.25 -18.51 -23.10
CA LYS A 241 0.14 -18.11 -24.46
C LYS A 241 1.42 -17.29 -24.46
N TYR A 242 1.59 -16.38 -23.52
CA TYR A 242 2.84 -15.63 -23.32
C TYR A 242 4.01 -16.58 -23.05
N ASP A 243 3.88 -17.43 -22.03
CA ASP A 243 4.92 -18.35 -21.59
C ASP A 243 5.35 -19.31 -22.71
N SER A 244 4.37 -19.90 -23.40
CA SER A 244 4.65 -20.81 -24.52
C SER A 244 5.32 -20.11 -25.70
N THR A 245 5.02 -18.83 -25.94
CA THR A 245 5.63 -18.06 -27.03
C THR A 245 7.11 -17.78 -26.75
N TYR A 246 7.46 -17.50 -25.49
CA TYR A 246 8.84 -17.23 -25.08
C TYR A 246 9.58 -18.47 -24.55
N GLY A 247 8.95 -19.65 -24.55
CA GLY A 247 9.54 -20.89 -24.07
C GLY A 247 9.86 -20.87 -22.58
N LEU A 248 9.04 -20.17 -21.78
CA LEU A 248 9.23 -20.02 -20.34
C LEU A 248 8.71 -21.26 -19.60
N SER A 249 9.47 -21.72 -18.62
CA SER A 249 9.05 -22.81 -17.73
C SER A 249 8.37 -22.20 -16.50
N ALA A 250 7.11 -21.82 -16.68
CA ALA A 250 6.34 -21.14 -15.65
C ALA A 250 5.95 -22.08 -14.50
N GLY A 251 5.95 -21.55 -13.27
CA GLY A 251 5.33 -22.20 -12.11
C GLY A 251 3.80 -22.06 -12.13
N SER A 252 3.16 -22.21 -10.97
CA SER A 252 1.70 -22.11 -10.89
C SER A 252 1.26 -20.65 -10.74
N VAL A 253 0.22 -20.24 -11.47
CA VAL A 253 -0.55 -19.02 -11.17
C VAL A 253 -1.86 -19.41 -10.49
N THR A 254 -2.10 -18.85 -9.29
CA THR A 254 -3.25 -19.17 -8.44
C THR A 254 -3.92 -17.90 -7.93
N THR A 255 -5.23 -17.82 -8.09
CA THR A 255 -6.03 -16.71 -7.56
C THR A 255 -6.35 -16.92 -6.09
N VAL A 256 -6.25 -15.85 -5.30
CA VAL A 256 -6.56 -15.78 -3.88
C VAL A 256 -7.69 -14.78 -3.65
N PRO A 257 -8.94 -15.24 -3.55
CA PRO A 257 -10.08 -14.37 -3.28
C PRO A 257 -9.95 -13.64 -1.94
N VAL A 258 -10.21 -12.33 -1.95
CA VAL A 258 -10.27 -11.48 -0.76
C VAL A 258 -11.65 -10.82 -0.71
N SER A 259 -12.31 -10.88 0.45
CA SER A 259 -13.65 -10.32 0.64
C SER A 259 -14.67 -10.84 -0.39
N GLY A 260 -14.50 -12.09 -0.84
CA GLY A 260 -15.36 -12.76 -1.82
C GLY A 260 -15.13 -12.35 -3.28
N ALA A 261 -14.16 -11.50 -3.60
CA ALA A 261 -13.84 -11.13 -4.97
C ALA A 261 -13.11 -12.26 -5.71
N ASN A 262 -13.59 -12.57 -6.91
CA ASN A 262 -12.91 -13.37 -7.92
C ASN A 262 -13.41 -12.93 -9.30
N TYR A 263 -12.53 -12.38 -10.11
CA TYR A 263 -12.84 -11.74 -11.38
C TYR A 263 -12.46 -12.59 -12.59
N ASP A 264 -11.66 -13.64 -12.41
CA ASP A 264 -11.14 -14.53 -13.48
C ASP A 264 -12.18 -15.05 -14.49
N SER A 265 -13.43 -15.25 -14.04
CA SER A 265 -14.49 -15.74 -14.92
C SER A 265 -14.99 -14.69 -15.93
N SER A 266 -14.79 -13.41 -15.62
CA SER A 266 -15.13 -12.27 -16.46
C SER A 266 -14.27 -11.06 -16.07
N PRO A 267 -12.95 -11.07 -16.38
CA PRO A 267 -12.08 -9.94 -16.10
C PRO A 267 -12.59 -8.66 -16.75
N GLY A 268 -12.45 -7.54 -16.05
CA GLY A 268 -12.80 -6.21 -16.51
C GLY A 268 -11.66 -5.51 -17.24
N ASP A 269 -11.70 -4.18 -17.22
CA ASP A 269 -10.72 -3.34 -17.91
C ASP A 269 -9.32 -3.40 -17.27
N GLY A 270 -9.22 -3.86 -16.01
CA GLY A 270 -7.96 -4.07 -15.30
C GLY A 270 -7.25 -5.37 -15.69
N GLN A 271 -7.86 -6.23 -16.50
CA GLN A 271 -7.26 -7.50 -16.94
C GLN A 271 -5.83 -7.34 -17.48
N ILE A 272 -5.62 -6.27 -18.26
CA ILE A 272 -4.32 -5.98 -18.87
C ILE A 272 -3.22 -5.75 -17.84
N GLU A 273 -3.58 -5.18 -16.69
CA GLU A 273 -2.65 -4.91 -15.60
C GLU A 273 -2.24 -6.21 -14.91
N VAL A 274 -3.24 -7.02 -14.55
CA VAL A 274 -3.01 -8.31 -13.89
C VAL A 274 -2.11 -9.19 -14.76
N GLU A 275 -2.36 -9.20 -16.08
CA GLU A 275 -1.57 -9.99 -17.03
C GLU A 275 -0.18 -9.37 -17.27
N LEU A 276 -0.04 -8.04 -17.33
CA LEU A 276 1.26 -7.36 -17.38
C LEU A 276 2.14 -7.75 -16.19
N ASP A 277 1.59 -7.68 -14.97
CA ASP A 277 2.30 -7.95 -13.72
C ASP A 277 2.88 -9.37 -13.70
N ILE A 278 2.04 -10.37 -14.00
CA ILE A 278 2.43 -11.78 -14.07
C ILE A 278 3.48 -11.99 -15.18
N GLU A 279 3.24 -11.48 -16.39
CA GLU A 279 4.09 -11.72 -17.55
C GLU A 279 5.48 -11.09 -17.39
N VAL A 280 5.58 -9.91 -16.76
CA VAL A 280 6.86 -9.27 -16.46
C VAL A 280 7.63 -10.02 -15.38
N VAL A 281 6.96 -10.56 -14.36
CA VAL A 281 7.62 -11.45 -13.39
C VAL A 281 8.13 -12.70 -14.09
N HIS A 282 7.32 -13.33 -14.94
CA HIS A 282 7.72 -14.50 -15.72
C HIS A 282 8.91 -14.22 -16.65
N ALA A 283 9.02 -13.00 -17.17
CA ALA A 283 10.11 -12.60 -18.05
C ALA A 283 11.49 -12.81 -17.42
N LEU A 284 11.64 -12.66 -16.10
CA LEU A 284 12.90 -12.95 -15.39
C LEU A 284 12.85 -14.21 -14.51
N ALA A 285 11.72 -14.46 -13.86
CA ALA A 285 11.57 -15.40 -12.76
C ALA A 285 10.42 -16.41 -12.97
N ALA A 286 10.20 -16.86 -14.21
CA ALA A 286 9.11 -17.79 -14.58
C ALA A 286 8.91 -18.99 -13.64
N ALA A 287 9.96 -19.55 -13.03
CA ALA A 287 9.80 -20.73 -12.19
C ALA A 287 9.19 -20.45 -10.80
N ALA A 288 8.85 -19.20 -10.50
CA ALA A 288 8.15 -18.82 -9.28
C ALA A 288 6.69 -19.31 -9.27
N ASN A 289 6.08 -19.36 -8.09
CA ASN A 289 4.66 -19.63 -7.95
C ASN A 289 3.92 -18.36 -7.57
N ASP A 290 2.92 -18.02 -8.36
CA ASP A 290 2.23 -16.75 -8.33
C ASP A 290 0.88 -16.87 -7.60
N TYR A 291 0.61 -15.87 -6.76
CA TYR A 291 -0.58 -15.73 -5.94
C TYR A 291 -1.22 -14.37 -6.24
N VAL A 292 -2.30 -14.39 -7.02
CA VAL A 292 -3.02 -13.19 -7.46
C VAL A 292 -4.09 -12.87 -6.41
N TYR A 293 -3.85 -11.90 -5.53
CA TYR A 293 -4.81 -11.51 -4.49
C TYR A 293 -5.81 -10.53 -5.07
N GLU A 294 -7.06 -10.95 -5.17
CA GLU A 294 -8.13 -10.14 -5.77
C GLU A 294 -9.09 -9.62 -4.71
N ALA A 295 -9.32 -8.30 -4.69
CA ALA A 295 -10.28 -7.66 -3.77
C ALA A 295 -11.13 -6.60 -4.49
N PRO A 296 -12.27 -6.19 -3.89
CA PRO A 296 -13.00 -5.02 -4.39
C PRO A 296 -12.15 -3.74 -4.28
N ASN A 297 -12.11 -2.93 -5.34
CA ASN A 297 -11.42 -1.63 -5.38
C ASN A 297 -12.09 -0.62 -4.45
N SER A 298 -11.70 -0.64 -3.19
CA SER A 298 -12.24 0.15 -2.09
C SER A 298 -11.23 0.17 -0.94
N GLY A 299 -11.28 1.16 -0.06
CA GLY A 299 -10.38 1.21 1.09
C GLY A 299 -10.51 -0.02 2.02
N ALA A 300 -11.72 -0.54 2.21
CA ALA A 300 -11.93 -1.74 3.01
C ALA A 300 -11.41 -3.02 2.31
N GLY A 301 -11.62 -3.13 1.00
CA GLY A 301 -11.12 -4.25 0.19
C GLY A 301 -9.59 -4.27 0.11
N GLU A 302 -8.97 -3.12 -0.13
CA GLU A 302 -7.51 -2.99 -0.13
C GLU A 302 -6.92 -3.35 1.23
N LEU A 303 -7.43 -2.78 2.33
CA LEU A 303 -6.95 -3.13 3.67
C LEU A 303 -7.09 -4.62 3.95
N ALA A 304 -8.23 -5.23 3.61
CA ALA A 304 -8.42 -6.68 3.76
C ALA A 304 -7.39 -7.49 2.96
N MET A 305 -7.00 -7.03 1.77
CA MET A 305 -6.02 -7.70 0.92
C MET A 305 -4.63 -7.72 1.55
N TYR A 306 -4.12 -6.56 1.99
CA TYR A 306 -2.82 -6.50 2.65
C TYR A 306 -2.80 -7.26 3.98
N GLN A 307 -3.90 -7.23 4.73
CA GLN A 307 -4.03 -8.02 5.95
C GLN A 307 -4.03 -9.53 5.66
N LYS A 308 -4.62 -9.95 4.55
CA LYS A 308 -4.60 -11.34 4.10
C LYS A 308 -3.22 -11.78 3.65
N ILE A 309 -2.50 -10.95 2.89
CA ILE A 309 -1.11 -11.21 2.48
C ILE A 309 -0.21 -11.44 3.71
N ALA A 310 -0.26 -10.53 4.68
CA ALA A 310 0.51 -10.67 5.93
C ALA A 310 0.05 -11.89 6.74
N SER A 311 -1.26 -12.07 6.93
CA SER A 311 -1.78 -13.16 7.76
C SER A 311 -1.55 -14.55 7.18
N ASP A 312 -1.67 -14.72 5.86
CA ASP A 312 -1.46 -16.01 5.21
C ASP A 312 0.04 -16.37 5.22
N HIS A 313 0.91 -15.35 5.15
CA HIS A 313 2.36 -15.49 5.11
C HIS A 313 2.82 -16.54 4.08
N THR A 314 2.14 -16.54 2.94
CA THR A 314 2.37 -17.53 1.87
C THR A 314 3.40 -17.06 0.87
N VAL A 315 3.57 -15.77 0.67
CA VAL A 315 4.42 -15.18 -0.38
C VAL A 315 5.71 -14.60 0.19
N ASN A 316 6.74 -14.48 -0.65
CA ASN A 316 8.05 -13.92 -0.28
C ASN A 316 8.27 -12.52 -0.87
N VAL A 317 7.68 -12.26 -2.03
CA VAL A 317 7.72 -10.97 -2.75
C VAL A 317 6.29 -10.59 -3.11
N VAL A 318 5.99 -9.30 -3.10
CA VAL A 318 4.71 -8.76 -3.57
C VAL A 318 4.99 -7.66 -4.60
N SER A 319 4.40 -7.82 -5.79
CA SER A 319 4.29 -6.77 -6.81
C SER A 319 2.98 -6.00 -6.62
N ILE A 320 3.05 -4.69 -6.78
CA ILE A 320 1.91 -3.79 -6.62
C ILE A 320 1.94 -2.76 -7.75
N SER A 321 1.07 -2.93 -8.74
CA SER A 321 0.94 -1.98 -9.84
C SER A 321 -0.38 -1.19 -9.80
N TRP A 322 -1.05 -1.23 -8.65
CA TRP A 322 -2.22 -0.43 -8.35
C TRP A 322 -1.92 0.59 -7.26
N GLY A 323 -2.32 1.83 -7.49
CA GLY A 323 -2.00 2.94 -6.61
C GLY A 323 -3.05 4.03 -6.62
N ALA A 324 -2.96 4.92 -5.63
CA ALA A 324 -3.74 6.13 -5.57
C ALA A 324 -2.86 7.27 -5.07
N CYS A 325 -3.18 8.50 -5.46
CA CYS A 325 -2.44 9.62 -4.92
C CYS A 325 -2.64 9.70 -3.41
N GLU A 326 -1.55 9.90 -2.67
CA GLU A 326 -1.51 9.77 -1.21
C GLU A 326 -2.56 10.65 -0.50
N SER A 327 -2.89 11.83 -1.05
CA SER A 327 -3.91 12.70 -0.46
C SER A 327 -5.34 12.26 -0.74
N ALA A 328 -5.61 11.64 -1.89
CA ALA A 328 -6.94 11.10 -2.21
C ALA A 328 -7.16 9.76 -1.48
N GLU A 329 -6.10 8.98 -1.31
CA GLU A 329 -6.09 7.77 -0.48
C GLU A 329 -6.55 8.04 0.96
N GLY A 330 -6.14 9.18 1.52
CA GLY A 330 -6.49 9.60 2.86
C GLY A 330 -5.62 8.95 3.94
N SER A 331 -5.39 9.68 5.04
CA SER A 331 -4.42 9.26 6.07
C SER A 331 -4.80 7.96 6.78
N SER A 332 -6.09 7.72 7.03
CA SER A 332 -6.57 6.50 7.69
C SER A 332 -6.29 5.24 6.89
N ALA A 333 -6.61 5.24 5.60
CA ALA A 333 -6.39 4.10 4.71
C ALA A 333 -4.89 3.87 4.50
N ALA A 334 -4.14 4.91 4.11
CA ALA A 334 -2.70 4.83 3.90
C ALA A 334 -1.94 4.29 5.14
N LYS A 335 -2.22 4.81 6.34
CA LYS A 335 -1.56 4.33 7.58
C LYS A 335 -1.98 2.89 7.94
N SER A 336 -3.24 2.53 7.72
CA SER A 336 -3.73 1.18 8.04
C SER A 336 -3.14 0.11 7.11
N VAL A 337 -3.07 0.41 5.81
CA VAL A 337 -2.40 -0.45 4.82
C VAL A 337 -0.89 -0.50 5.08
N SER A 338 -0.25 0.63 5.38
CA SER A 338 1.18 0.69 5.71
C SER A 338 1.54 -0.15 6.94
N ASN A 339 0.66 -0.24 7.95
CA ASN A 339 0.86 -1.13 9.10
C ASN A 339 0.76 -2.63 8.72
N ALA A 340 -0.15 -2.99 7.80
CA ALA A 340 -0.25 -4.35 7.28
C ALA A 340 1.02 -4.73 6.49
N ILE A 341 1.54 -3.80 5.67
CA ILE A 341 2.81 -3.97 4.94
C ILE A 341 3.98 -4.10 5.92
N ALA A 342 4.04 -3.27 6.96
CA ALA A 342 5.06 -3.36 8.00
C ALA A 342 5.05 -4.72 8.71
N THR A 343 3.86 -5.29 8.92
CA THR A 343 3.69 -6.66 9.44
C THR A 343 4.31 -7.68 8.50
N GLY A 344 3.93 -7.69 7.22
CA GLY A 344 4.52 -8.61 6.25
C GLY A 344 6.03 -8.44 6.10
N THR A 345 6.53 -7.21 6.17
CA THR A 345 7.98 -6.92 6.18
C THR A 345 8.68 -7.51 7.39
N ALA A 346 8.10 -7.38 8.59
CA ALA A 346 8.64 -7.99 9.81
C ALA A 346 8.69 -9.53 9.71
N GLU A 347 7.82 -10.10 8.88
CA GLU A 347 7.78 -11.53 8.57
C GLU A 347 8.69 -11.92 7.38
N GLY A 348 9.32 -10.96 6.70
CA GLY A 348 10.29 -11.21 5.63
C GLY A 348 9.75 -11.06 4.21
N ILE A 349 8.54 -10.52 4.04
CA ILE A 349 7.96 -10.21 2.71
C ILE A 349 8.58 -8.93 2.15
N SER A 350 9.06 -8.98 0.91
CA SER A 350 9.53 -7.81 0.16
C SER A 350 8.39 -7.21 -0.68
N TYR A 351 8.17 -5.91 -0.60
CA TYR A 351 7.11 -5.21 -1.35
C TYR A 351 7.69 -4.24 -2.37
N PHE A 352 7.17 -4.27 -3.59
CA PHE A 352 7.55 -3.36 -4.68
C PHE A 352 6.29 -2.73 -5.26
N ALA A 353 6.24 -1.40 -5.29
CA ALA A 353 5.08 -0.69 -5.83
C ALA A 353 5.46 0.30 -6.92
N ALA A 354 4.64 0.37 -7.96
CA ALA A 354 4.70 1.39 -9.00
C ALA A 354 4.61 2.78 -8.36
N ALA A 355 5.52 3.69 -8.74
CA ALA A 355 5.60 5.02 -8.13
C ALA A 355 4.58 6.03 -8.67
N GLY A 356 3.76 5.63 -9.65
CA GLY A 356 2.76 6.45 -10.32
C GLY A 356 3.16 6.81 -11.76
N ASP A 357 2.18 7.25 -12.54
CA ASP A 357 2.33 7.53 -13.99
C ASP A 357 1.97 8.98 -14.38
N ASP A 358 1.64 9.85 -13.40
CA ASP A 358 1.29 11.26 -13.62
C ASP A 358 2.38 12.25 -13.17
N GLY A 359 3.64 11.82 -13.26
CA GLY A 359 4.78 12.66 -12.91
C GLY A 359 4.74 13.14 -11.46
N THR A 360 5.07 14.40 -11.22
CA THR A 360 4.98 14.99 -9.87
C THR A 360 3.54 15.27 -9.40
N THR A 361 2.53 15.06 -10.25
CA THR A 361 1.14 15.54 -10.07
C THR A 361 0.15 14.38 -9.95
N ASP A 362 0.49 13.42 -9.11
CA ASP A 362 -0.17 12.12 -9.01
C ASP A 362 -1.69 12.19 -8.75
N CYS A 363 -2.15 13.26 -8.09
CA CYS A 363 -3.57 13.47 -7.86
C CYS A 363 -4.36 13.95 -9.08
N TYR A 364 -3.73 14.19 -10.22
CA TYR A 364 -4.39 14.77 -11.39
C TYR A 364 -5.47 13.84 -11.96
N ARG A 365 -5.17 12.54 -12.16
CA ARG A 365 -6.18 11.57 -12.65
C ARG A 365 -7.38 11.40 -11.72
N GLN A 366 -7.18 11.55 -10.41
CA GLN A 366 -8.21 11.31 -9.40
C GLN A 366 -9.00 12.57 -9.01
N THR A 367 -8.36 13.75 -9.03
CA THR A 367 -8.91 15.00 -8.46
C THR A 367 -8.60 16.24 -9.30
N GLY A 368 -8.02 16.08 -10.50
CA GLY A 368 -7.54 17.16 -11.38
C GLY A 368 -6.52 18.11 -10.74
N SER A 369 -6.06 17.82 -9.53
CA SER A 369 -5.12 18.64 -8.80
C SER A 369 -3.74 18.55 -9.44
N THR A 370 -3.15 19.71 -9.72
CA THR A 370 -1.76 19.83 -10.20
C THR A 370 -0.78 20.12 -9.06
N ALA A 371 -1.23 20.00 -7.81
CA ALA A 371 -0.34 20.05 -6.66
C ALA A 371 0.62 18.86 -6.68
N LYS A 372 1.83 19.06 -6.13
CA LYS A 372 2.79 17.97 -6.03
C LYS A 372 2.28 16.89 -5.10
N ALA A 373 2.26 15.65 -5.56
CA ALA A 373 1.81 14.49 -4.81
C ALA A 373 2.69 13.27 -5.16
N VAL A 374 2.62 12.26 -4.32
CA VAL A 374 3.23 10.95 -4.55
C VAL A 374 2.16 9.88 -4.50
N ASP A 375 2.43 8.77 -5.18
CA ASP A 375 1.55 7.60 -5.19
C ASP A 375 1.71 6.76 -3.91
N PHE A 376 0.58 6.23 -3.43
CA PHE A 376 0.49 5.22 -2.39
C PHE A 376 0.00 3.90 -3.03
N PRO A 377 0.67 2.76 -2.78
CA PRO A 377 1.52 2.46 -1.62
C PRO A 377 3.03 2.69 -1.81
N ALA A 378 3.49 3.18 -2.96
CA ALA A 378 4.91 3.48 -3.15
C ALA A 378 5.48 4.44 -2.09
N SER A 379 4.67 5.35 -1.55
CA SER A 379 5.09 6.25 -0.47
C SER A 379 5.27 5.59 0.90
N SER A 380 4.81 4.35 1.12
CA SER A 380 5.02 3.63 2.38
C SER A 380 6.51 3.34 2.63
N PRO A 381 7.03 3.57 3.85
CA PRO A 381 8.43 3.27 4.18
C PRO A 381 8.84 1.79 4.12
N ASN A 382 7.88 0.86 4.10
CA ASN A 382 8.15 -0.58 4.02
C ASN A 382 7.99 -1.15 2.60
N VAL A 383 7.81 -0.27 1.62
CA VAL A 383 7.70 -0.60 0.20
C VAL A 383 8.90 0.00 -0.54
N THR A 384 9.50 -0.78 -1.42
CA THR A 384 10.40 -0.24 -2.44
C THR A 384 9.53 0.40 -3.53
N GLY A 385 9.50 1.73 -3.55
CA GLY A 385 8.81 2.50 -4.59
C GLY A 385 9.63 2.49 -5.88
N VAL A 386 8.99 2.14 -6.99
CA VAL A 386 9.66 1.88 -8.27
C VAL A 386 9.21 2.90 -9.33
N GLY A 387 10.13 3.79 -9.68
CA GLY A 387 9.94 4.78 -10.74
C GLY A 387 10.23 4.23 -12.14
N GLY A 388 10.16 5.13 -13.11
CA GLY A 388 10.17 4.84 -14.54
C GLY A 388 11.32 5.50 -15.29
N THR A 389 11.93 4.76 -16.19
CA THR A 389 12.95 5.20 -17.15
C THR A 389 12.47 4.99 -18.58
N GLN A 390 13.13 5.64 -19.52
CA GLN A 390 13.07 5.25 -20.93
C GLN A 390 14.35 4.49 -21.28
N LEU A 391 14.22 3.18 -21.45
CA LEU A 391 15.33 2.30 -21.81
C LEU A 391 15.71 2.45 -23.28
N THR A 392 17.01 2.52 -23.55
CA THR A 392 17.57 2.34 -24.89
C THR A 392 18.52 1.16 -24.90
N VAL A 393 18.32 0.25 -25.85
CA VAL A 393 19.14 -0.95 -26.05
C VAL A 393 19.85 -0.95 -27.39
N THR A 394 20.99 -1.62 -27.45
CA THR A 394 21.74 -1.88 -28.68
C THR A 394 20.97 -2.82 -29.62
N SER A 395 21.53 -3.16 -30.78
CA SER A 395 20.97 -4.18 -31.67
C SER A 395 21.06 -5.60 -31.10
N SER A 396 21.91 -5.83 -30.11
CA SER A 396 22.09 -7.12 -29.42
C SER A 396 21.35 -7.17 -28.08
N ASN A 397 20.34 -6.31 -27.89
CA ASN A 397 19.55 -6.17 -26.65
C ASN A 397 20.35 -5.75 -25.41
N ALA A 398 21.62 -5.37 -25.54
CA ALA A 398 22.41 -4.90 -24.40
C ALA A 398 21.97 -3.50 -23.98
N TYR A 399 22.07 -3.20 -22.67
CA TYR A 399 21.88 -1.86 -22.15
C TYR A 399 22.76 -0.86 -22.90
N SER A 400 22.16 0.25 -23.33
CA SER A 400 22.90 1.40 -23.87
C SER A 400 22.80 2.58 -22.91
N SER A 401 21.59 3.01 -22.60
CA SER A 401 21.34 4.17 -21.75
C SER A 401 19.90 4.18 -21.23
N GLU A 402 19.69 4.90 -20.14
CA GLU A 402 18.37 5.29 -19.64
C GLU A 402 18.33 6.80 -19.38
N LYS A 403 17.14 7.38 -19.55
CA LYS A 403 16.78 8.72 -19.06
C LYS A 403 15.47 8.59 -18.27
N ALA A 404 15.12 9.58 -17.46
CA ALA A 404 13.82 9.58 -16.78
C ALA A 404 12.67 9.48 -17.79
N TRP A 405 11.67 8.66 -17.48
CA TRP A 405 10.46 8.54 -18.31
C TRP A 405 9.58 9.78 -18.19
N ASN A 406 9.37 10.45 -19.33
CA ASN A 406 8.41 11.53 -19.47
C ASN A 406 8.02 11.67 -20.95
N ASP A 407 6.86 11.11 -21.29
CA ASP A 407 6.30 11.13 -22.65
C ASP A 407 5.16 12.16 -22.78
N GLY A 408 5.06 13.08 -21.82
CA GLY A 408 4.08 14.17 -21.78
C GLY A 408 2.69 13.74 -21.31
N ALA A 409 1.79 14.72 -21.18
CA ALA A 409 0.48 14.53 -20.53
C ALA A 409 -0.44 13.47 -21.18
N SER A 410 -0.17 13.08 -22.43
CA SER A 410 -0.95 12.04 -23.13
C SER A 410 -0.43 10.62 -22.88
N ASN A 411 0.82 10.46 -22.48
CA ASN A 411 1.48 9.15 -22.38
C ASN A 411 2.13 8.90 -21.02
N GLY A 412 2.05 9.86 -20.09
CA GLY A 412 2.52 9.72 -18.72
C GLY A 412 3.98 10.11 -18.48
N SER A 413 4.35 10.13 -17.21
CA SER A 413 5.71 10.34 -16.72
C SER A 413 5.86 9.65 -15.36
N THR A 414 7.08 9.21 -15.04
CA THR A 414 7.35 8.56 -13.74
C THR A 414 6.89 9.40 -12.56
N GLY A 415 6.11 8.78 -11.68
CA GLY A 415 5.80 9.32 -10.38
C GLY A 415 7.08 9.50 -9.54
N GLY A 416 7.00 10.42 -8.59
CA GLY A 416 8.13 10.74 -7.72
C GLY A 416 8.02 12.10 -7.05
N GLY A 417 8.47 12.17 -5.80
CA GLY A 417 8.32 13.36 -4.98
C GLY A 417 8.58 13.11 -3.49
N ILE A 418 7.81 13.80 -2.66
CA ILE A 418 7.96 13.79 -1.21
C ILE A 418 6.58 13.54 -0.60
N SER A 419 6.48 12.52 0.25
CA SER A 419 5.28 12.20 1.01
C SER A 419 4.86 13.33 1.94
N THR A 420 3.56 13.44 2.15
CA THR A 420 2.91 14.30 3.13
C THR A 420 2.40 13.51 4.34
N VAL A 421 2.31 12.17 4.24
CA VAL A 421 1.82 11.27 5.29
C VAL A 421 2.95 10.61 6.08
N PHE A 422 4.01 10.17 5.41
CA PHE A 422 5.07 9.37 6.01
C PHE A 422 6.36 10.17 6.22
N THR A 423 6.91 10.07 7.43
CA THR A 423 8.22 10.61 7.76
C THR A 423 9.33 9.83 7.04
N ALA A 424 10.47 10.48 6.83
CA ALA A 424 11.62 9.84 6.23
C ALA A 424 12.13 8.72 7.17
N PRO A 425 12.26 7.48 6.69
CA PRO A 425 12.87 6.42 7.47
C PRO A 425 14.38 6.67 7.64
N SER A 426 14.97 6.09 8.67
CA SER A 426 16.37 6.35 9.05
C SER A 426 17.38 6.03 7.95
N TRP A 427 17.12 5.02 7.12
CA TRP A 427 17.97 4.67 5.97
C TRP A 427 17.92 5.70 4.83
N GLN A 428 16.96 6.63 4.83
CA GLN A 428 16.88 7.76 3.89
C GLN A 428 17.56 9.04 4.41
N SER A 429 18.18 9.01 5.61
CA SER A 429 18.70 10.21 6.27
C SER A 429 19.77 10.95 5.46
N SER A 430 20.57 10.24 4.66
CA SER A 430 21.59 10.86 3.79
C SER A 430 20.98 11.78 2.73
N GLN A 431 19.69 11.60 2.42
CA GLN A 431 18.99 12.38 1.39
C GLN A 431 18.37 13.67 1.94
N SER A 432 18.75 14.07 3.15
CA SER A 432 18.47 15.36 3.78
C SER A 432 16.99 15.74 3.70
N THR A 433 16.13 14.87 4.22
CA THR A 433 14.67 15.04 4.17
C THR A 433 14.00 14.65 5.47
N THR A 434 12.88 15.29 5.78
CA THR A 434 12.03 14.97 6.94
C THR A 434 10.94 13.96 6.61
N ASN A 435 10.54 13.87 5.33
CA ASN A 435 9.45 13.03 4.85
C ASN A 435 9.95 12.04 3.80
N ARG A 436 9.27 10.89 3.65
CA ARG A 436 9.65 9.83 2.72
C ARG A 436 9.72 10.37 1.29
N LYS A 437 10.87 10.23 0.63
CA LYS A 437 11.05 10.60 -0.79
C LYS A 437 10.85 9.38 -1.68
N VAL A 438 10.10 9.50 -2.77
CA VAL A 438 9.81 8.44 -3.76
C VAL A 438 10.38 8.87 -5.12
N PRO A 439 10.84 7.96 -6.00
CA PRO A 439 10.98 6.51 -5.79
C PRO A 439 12.27 6.14 -5.05
N ASP A 440 12.45 4.85 -4.75
CA ASP A 440 13.71 4.29 -4.23
C ASP A 440 14.63 3.85 -5.36
N VAL A 441 14.05 3.26 -6.41
CA VAL A 441 14.71 2.70 -7.59
C VAL A 441 13.85 2.91 -8.83
N SER A 442 14.32 2.53 -10.02
CA SER A 442 13.53 2.65 -11.25
C SER A 442 13.79 1.52 -12.26
N ALA A 443 12.92 1.38 -13.25
CA ALA A 443 13.13 0.54 -14.42
C ALA A 443 12.31 1.08 -15.62
N ASP A 444 12.38 0.42 -16.78
CA ASP A 444 11.70 0.87 -17.99
C ASP A 444 10.20 1.08 -17.76
N ALA A 445 9.67 2.16 -18.31
CA ALA A 445 8.26 2.53 -18.16
C ALA A 445 7.76 3.36 -19.35
N ALA A 446 8.58 3.57 -20.38
CA ALA A 446 8.27 4.51 -21.44
C ALA A 446 7.56 3.87 -22.62
N SER A 447 6.70 4.64 -23.29
CA SER A 447 5.96 4.18 -24.48
C SER A 447 6.88 3.79 -25.65
N GLY A 448 8.04 4.45 -25.76
CA GLY A 448 9.06 4.15 -26.78
C GLY A 448 9.77 2.81 -26.58
N SER A 449 9.63 2.22 -25.40
CA SER A 449 10.21 0.94 -24.97
C SER A 449 9.17 0.21 -24.10
N GLY A 450 7.93 0.09 -24.57
CA GLY A 450 6.89 -0.58 -23.80
C GLY A 450 7.05 -2.11 -23.76
N TYR A 451 6.48 -2.72 -22.73
CA TYR A 451 6.43 -4.16 -22.47
C TYR A 451 5.50 -4.87 -23.46
N TYR A 452 6.02 -5.90 -24.12
CA TYR A 452 5.26 -6.68 -25.09
C TYR A 452 4.59 -7.88 -24.42
N ILE A 453 3.28 -7.78 -24.20
CA ILE A 453 2.48 -8.71 -23.41
C ILE A 453 1.35 -9.33 -24.22
N TYR A 454 0.79 -10.45 -23.77
CA TYR A 454 -0.36 -11.08 -24.40
C TYR A 454 -1.60 -10.96 -23.50
N THR A 455 -2.53 -10.09 -23.87
CA THR A 455 -3.73 -9.83 -23.07
C THR A 455 -5.00 -9.79 -23.93
N ALA A 456 -6.15 -10.08 -23.34
CA ALA A 456 -7.45 -10.07 -24.02
C ALA A 456 -7.47 -10.79 -25.38
N GLY A 457 -6.65 -11.84 -25.56
CA GLY A 457 -6.51 -12.61 -26.80
C GLY A 457 -5.63 -11.98 -27.88
N ALA A 458 -4.92 -10.89 -27.61
CA ALA A 458 -4.05 -10.18 -28.54
C ALA A 458 -2.68 -9.84 -27.94
N TRP A 459 -1.70 -9.58 -28.81
CA TRP A 459 -0.43 -9.03 -28.38
C TRP A 459 -0.52 -7.51 -28.33
N GLU A 460 -0.19 -6.93 -27.19
CA GLU A 460 -0.26 -5.50 -26.94
C GLU A 460 1.08 -4.96 -26.43
N THR A 461 1.24 -3.64 -26.48
CA THR A 461 2.35 -2.98 -25.79
C THR A 461 1.82 -2.03 -24.73
N VAL A 462 2.33 -2.24 -23.51
CA VAL A 462 1.96 -1.48 -22.31
C VAL A 462 3.20 -0.82 -21.73
N TRP A 463 3.01 0.33 -21.11
CA TRP A 463 4.07 1.07 -20.44
C TRP A 463 3.50 1.74 -19.19
N GLY A 464 4.38 2.28 -18.35
CA GLY A 464 4.04 2.71 -17.00
C GLY A 464 4.98 2.12 -15.96
N THR A 465 5.00 2.73 -14.78
CA THR A 465 5.69 2.17 -13.61
C THR A 465 5.11 0.83 -13.18
N SER A 466 3.88 0.53 -13.62
CA SER A 466 3.26 -0.80 -13.66
C SER A 466 4.10 -1.91 -14.29
N GLY A 467 4.95 -1.63 -15.28
CA GLY A 467 5.90 -2.63 -15.79
C GLY A 467 7.22 -2.66 -15.00
N ALA A 468 7.56 -1.55 -14.35
CA ALA A 468 8.80 -1.39 -13.60
C ALA A 468 8.75 -2.12 -12.25
N ALA A 469 7.64 -2.02 -11.52
CA ALA A 469 7.42 -2.67 -10.23
C ALA A 469 7.53 -4.22 -10.28
N PRO A 470 6.80 -4.93 -11.17
CA PRO A 470 6.94 -6.38 -11.32
C PRO A 470 8.33 -6.76 -11.81
N LEU A 471 9.04 -5.92 -12.57
CA LEU A 471 10.42 -6.22 -12.98
C LEU A 471 11.38 -6.27 -11.78
N TRP A 472 11.24 -5.31 -10.85
CA TRP A 472 11.99 -5.32 -9.59
C TRP A 472 11.55 -6.46 -8.66
N ALA A 473 10.26 -6.76 -8.59
CA ALA A 473 9.75 -7.93 -7.88
C ALA A 473 10.33 -9.24 -8.45
N ALA A 474 10.45 -9.35 -9.78
CA ALA A 474 11.08 -10.48 -10.44
C ALA A 474 12.56 -10.61 -10.07
N PHE A 475 13.30 -9.50 -10.06
CA PHE A 475 14.69 -9.50 -9.62
C PHE A 475 14.82 -9.93 -8.15
N ALA A 476 13.99 -9.42 -7.25
CA ALA A 476 13.94 -9.82 -5.85
C ALA A 476 13.57 -11.31 -5.69
N THR A 477 12.71 -11.84 -6.56
CA THR A 477 12.35 -13.26 -6.61
C THR A 477 13.57 -14.12 -6.94
N LEU A 478 14.43 -13.69 -7.88
CA LEU A 478 15.71 -14.35 -8.13
C LEU A 478 16.62 -14.32 -6.88
N GLN A 479 16.65 -13.21 -6.14
CA GLN A 479 17.46 -13.09 -4.93
C GLN A 479 16.94 -13.95 -3.78
N ASN A 480 15.63 -14.01 -3.56
CA ASN A 480 15.03 -14.88 -2.55
C ASN A 480 15.39 -16.36 -2.77
N GLN A 481 15.48 -16.80 -4.04
CA GLN A 481 15.95 -18.14 -4.36
C GLN A 481 17.42 -18.33 -3.95
N VAL A 482 18.29 -17.35 -4.23
CA VAL A 482 19.71 -17.41 -3.89
C VAL A 482 19.94 -17.43 -2.38
N HIS A 483 19.14 -16.67 -1.62
CA HIS A 483 19.29 -16.52 -0.17
C HIS A 483 18.46 -17.51 0.66
N GLY A 484 17.61 -18.33 0.02
CA GLY A 484 16.87 -19.40 0.67
C GLY A 484 15.67 -18.94 1.50
N GLY A 485 15.11 -17.76 1.22
CA GLY A 485 13.99 -17.20 1.97
C GLY A 485 13.63 -15.78 1.54
N GLY A 486 12.63 -15.19 2.19
CA GLY A 486 12.27 -13.78 2.01
C GLY A 486 13.35 -12.84 2.55
N LEU A 487 13.46 -11.66 1.94
CA LEU A 487 14.47 -10.65 2.28
C LEU A 487 13.89 -9.46 3.07
N GLY A 488 12.57 -9.40 3.27
CA GLY A 488 11.89 -8.26 3.89
C GLY A 488 12.08 -6.96 3.09
N ASN A 489 12.15 -5.83 3.79
CA ASN A 489 12.36 -4.51 3.19
C ASN A 489 13.81 -4.34 2.71
N LEU A 490 13.99 -4.29 1.38
CA LEU A 490 15.30 -4.14 0.74
C LEU A 490 15.82 -2.70 0.69
N ASN A 491 15.01 -1.69 1.05
CA ASN A 491 15.41 -0.28 0.99
C ASN A 491 16.66 0.02 1.83
N PRO A 492 16.82 -0.41 3.10
CA PRO A 492 18.05 -0.21 3.84
C PRO A 492 19.31 -0.67 3.11
N LYS A 493 19.24 -1.84 2.43
CA LYS A 493 20.33 -2.39 1.66
C LYS A 493 20.60 -1.58 0.39
N PHE A 494 19.57 -1.22 -0.37
CA PHE A 494 19.71 -0.38 -1.57
C PHE A 494 20.31 0.99 -1.25
N TYR A 495 19.86 1.63 -0.18
CA TYR A 495 20.42 2.90 0.27
C TYR A 495 21.85 2.76 0.79
N SER A 496 22.19 1.68 1.47
CA SER A 496 23.58 1.40 1.86
C SER A 496 24.51 1.28 0.64
N ILE A 497 24.07 0.58 -0.41
CA ILE A 497 24.82 0.42 -1.66
C ILE A 497 24.92 1.74 -2.41
N GLY A 498 23.81 2.46 -2.57
CA GLY A 498 23.73 3.72 -3.32
C GLY A 498 24.53 4.85 -2.69
N ASN A 499 24.59 4.92 -1.36
CA ASN A 499 25.47 5.85 -0.65
C ASN A 499 26.94 5.41 -0.65
N GLY A 500 27.23 4.16 -1.00
CA GLY A 500 28.55 3.55 -0.93
C GLY A 500 29.35 3.61 -2.24
N SER A 501 30.60 3.16 -2.18
CA SER A 501 31.47 3.05 -3.35
C SER A 501 31.01 2.00 -4.36
N SER A 502 30.09 1.11 -3.97
CA SER A 502 29.52 0.07 -4.82
C SER A 502 28.33 0.53 -5.67
N TYR A 503 27.92 1.81 -5.58
CA TYR A 503 26.77 2.35 -6.32
C TYR A 503 26.82 1.99 -7.81
N GLY A 504 27.91 2.32 -8.49
CA GLY A 504 28.08 2.05 -9.92
C GLY A 504 28.20 0.56 -10.28
N THR A 505 28.35 -0.34 -9.30
CA THR A 505 28.31 -1.79 -9.51
C THR A 505 26.87 -2.31 -9.47
N GLY A 506 26.06 -1.80 -8.54
CA GLY A 506 24.68 -2.25 -8.34
C GLY A 506 23.66 -1.57 -9.25
N PHE A 507 23.91 -0.32 -9.67
CA PHE A 507 22.90 0.50 -10.32
C PHE A 507 23.39 1.17 -11.61
N HIS A 508 22.45 1.40 -12.53
CA HIS A 508 22.56 2.33 -13.63
C HIS A 508 22.02 3.70 -13.19
N ASP A 509 22.93 4.65 -12.93
CA ASP A 509 22.60 6.01 -12.51
C ASP A 509 21.92 6.79 -13.66
N VAL A 510 20.66 7.18 -13.46
CA VAL A 510 19.90 7.94 -14.46
C VAL A 510 20.02 9.42 -14.17
N THR A 511 20.78 10.14 -15.00
CA THR A 511 21.20 11.52 -14.69
C THR A 511 20.52 12.59 -15.53
N THR A 512 19.56 12.21 -16.39
CA THR A 512 18.91 13.13 -17.32
C THR A 512 17.40 12.93 -17.38
N GLY A 513 16.67 14.03 -17.60
CA GLY A 513 15.21 14.05 -17.65
C GLY A 513 14.59 14.59 -16.35
N ASN A 514 13.26 14.59 -16.30
CA ASN A 514 12.46 15.13 -15.20
C ASN A 514 11.06 14.53 -15.21
N ASN A 515 10.30 14.67 -14.12
CA ASN A 515 8.89 14.26 -14.04
C ASN A 515 7.89 15.43 -14.04
N THR A 516 8.17 16.47 -14.83
CA THR A 516 7.25 17.60 -15.04
C THR A 516 6.05 17.12 -15.85
N LEU A 517 4.85 17.35 -15.33
CA LEU A 517 3.60 17.01 -16.00
C LEU A 517 2.51 18.04 -15.67
N HIS A 518 1.47 18.10 -16.50
CA HIS A 518 0.30 18.98 -16.31
C HIS A 518 0.61 20.47 -16.02
N GLY A 519 1.72 20.98 -16.54
CA GLY A 519 2.17 22.36 -16.33
C GLY A 519 2.83 22.63 -14.97
N THR A 520 2.99 21.61 -14.12
CA THR A 520 3.68 21.70 -12.83
C THR A 520 5.13 21.23 -12.96
N THR A 521 6.08 22.15 -12.71
CA THR A 521 7.52 21.83 -12.71
C THR A 521 7.83 20.73 -11.69
N GLY A 522 8.30 19.58 -12.19
CA GLY A 522 8.66 18.41 -11.41
C GLY A 522 10.05 18.51 -10.78
N PHE A 523 10.57 17.34 -10.41
CA PHE A 523 11.96 17.13 -10.01
C PHE A 523 12.78 16.75 -11.24
N SER A 524 14.10 16.95 -11.16
CA SER A 524 15.04 16.59 -12.21
C SER A 524 15.90 15.42 -11.78
N ALA A 525 16.19 14.53 -12.72
CA ALA A 525 17.16 13.46 -12.53
C ALA A 525 18.58 14.04 -12.43
N GLY A 526 19.47 13.38 -11.70
CA GLY A 526 20.83 13.87 -11.43
C GLY A 526 21.77 12.76 -10.98
N THR A 527 23.02 13.11 -10.66
CA THR A 527 23.98 12.10 -10.15
C THR A 527 23.56 11.61 -8.77
N GLY A 528 23.46 10.29 -8.62
CA GLY A 528 23.08 9.64 -7.37
C GLY A 528 21.57 9.63 -7.18
N TYR A 529 21.13 9.65 -5.92
CA TYR A 529 19.70 9.60 -5.62
C TYR A 529 18.95 10.87 -6.07
N ASP A 530 17.83 10.70 -6.77
CA ASP A 530 16.87 11.76 -7.08
C ASP A 530 15.40 11.31 -6.93
N GLN A 531 14.48 12.28 -6.84
CA GLN A 531 13.03 12.02 -6.70
C GLN A 531 12.33 11.74 -8.04
N VAL A 532 13.06 11.33 -9.07
CA VAL A 532 12.53 10.95 -10.38
C VAL A 532 12.76 9.47 -10.63
N THR A 533 13.97 8.99 -10.35
CA THR A 533 14.43 7.63 -10.64
C THR A 533 15.07 6.93 -9.44
N GLY A 534 15.15 7.59 -8.29
CA GLY A 534 15.73 7.01 -7.08
C GLY A 534 17.21 6.75 -7.28
N TRP A 535 17.66 5.54 -6.97
CA TRP A 535 19.02 5.06 -7.26
C TRP A 535 19.19 4.58 -8.71
N GLY A 536 18.18 4.71 -9.57
CA GLY A 536 18.20 4.18 -10.93
C GLY A 536 17.85 2.70 -11.01
N SER A 537 18.19 2.08 -12.14
CA SER A 537 17.84 0.69 -12.42
C SER A 537 18.92 -0.31 -12.03
N PHE A 538 18.54 -1.57 -11.80
CA PHE A 538 19.50 -2.58 -11.34
C PHE A 538 20.44 -3.06 -12.45
N LYS A 539 21.70 -3.27 -12.06
CA LYS A 539 22.68 -4.09 -12.79
C LYS A 539 22.61 -5.51 -12.24
N GLY A 540 21.78 -6.38 -12.81
CA GLY A 540 21.38 -7.66 -12.21
C GLY A 540 22.50 -8.47 -11.56
N SER A 541 23.53 -8.82 -12.33
CA SER A 541 24.68 -9.59 -11.80
C SER A 541 25.49 -8.82 -10.75
N GLY A 542 25.65 -7.50 -10.94
CA GLY A 542 26.39 -6.64 -10.01
C GLY A 542 25.64 -6.44 -8.69
N LEU A 543 24.35 -6.14 -8.75
CA LEU A 543 23.50 -5.94 -7.58
C LEU A 543 23.27 -7.25 -6.82
N SER A 544 23.10 -8.38 -7.52
CA SER A 544 22.97 -9.71 -6.88
C SER A 544 24.19 -10.03 -6.02
N GLY A 545 25.40 -9.73 -6.50
CA GLY A 545 26.64 -9.89 -5.72
C GLY A 545 26.77 -8.94 -4.52
N LEU A 546 25.90 -7.93 -4.41
CA LEU A 546 25.91 -6.95 -3.31
C LEU A 546 24.79 -7.18 -2.30
N ILE A 547 23.69 -7.87 -2.65
CA ILE A 547 22.53 -8.07 -1.78
C ILE A 547 22.83 -9.04 -0.63
N GLY A 548 23.76 -9.98 -0.84
CA GLY A 548 24.20 -10.94 0.16
C GLY A 548 24.97 -10.40 1.36
#